data_AF-A0A7Z3C4R9-F1
#
_entry.id   AF-A0A7Z3C4R9-F1
#
_cell.length_a   1.000
_cell.length_b   1.000
_cell.length_c   1.000
_cell.angle_alpha   90.00
_cell.angle_beta   90.00
_cell.angle_gamma   90.00
#
_symmetry.space_group_name_H-M   'P 1'
#
loop_
_entity.id
_entity.type
_entity.pdbx_description
1 polymer ?
#
loop_
_entity_poly.entity_id
_entity_poly.type
_entity_poly.pdbx_seq_one_letter_code
_entity_poly.pdbx_strand_id
1 'polypeptide(L)'
;MNLQSPQDADDEILNQAAHWCLRLQDETCTPDERQAFQQWIQSSPRHAFEYAKMLEVWELSDQLPDEHDASKKRKATSLPCSFEEFQRNLAQRN
;
A
#
# COMPACT_ATOMS: atom_id res chain seq x y z
N MET A 1 -22.75 -24.92 8.57
CA MET A 1 -22.66 -23.55 9.10
C MET A 1 -21.20 -23.15 8.97
N ASN A 2 -20.82 -22.42 7.91
CA ASN A 2 -19.45 -21.94 7.79
C ASN A 2 -19.37 -20.64 8.58
N LEU A 3 -18.86 -20.70 9.81
CA LEU A 3 -18.63 -19.54 10.65
C LEU A 3 -17.32 -18.90 10.20
N GLN A 4 -17.35 -18.25 9.04
CA GLN A 4 -16.25 -17.40 8.62
C GLN A 4 -16.25 -16.24 9.60
N SER A 5 -15.32 -16.27 10.54
CA SER A 5 -15.27 -15.26 11.59
C SER A 5 -14.83 -13.96 10.94
N PRO A 6 -15.36 -12.80 11.38
CA PRO A 6 -14.93 -11.51 10.83
C PRO A 6 -13.41 -11.28 10.96
N GLN A 7 -12.73 -12.01 11.85
CA GLN A 7 -11.26 -12.01 11.99
C GLN A 7 -10.56 -12.56 10.75
N ASP A 8 -11.04 -13.67 10.16
CA ASP A 8 -10.42 -14.26 8.96
C ASP A 8 -10.41 -13.29 7.77
N ALA A 9 -11.43 -12.42 7.69
CA ALA A 9 -11.50 -11.39 6.65
C ALA A 9 -10.48 -10.28 6.86
N ASP A 10 -10.24 -9.83 8.10
CA ASP A 10 -9.19 -8.83 8.39
C ASP A 10 -7.79 -9.43 8.15
N ASP A 11 -7.55 -10.69 8.51
CA ASP A 11 -6.29 -11.40 8.24
C ASP A 11 -6.01 -11.55 6.73
N GLU A 12 -7.02 -11.85 5.92
CA GLU A 12 -6.90 -11.89 4.45
C GLU A 12 -6.52 -10.53 3.87
N ILE A 13 -7.14 -9.45 4.37
CA ILE A 13 -6.85 -8.07 3.94
C ILE A 13 -5.42 -7.68 4.30
N LEU A 14 -4.99 -8.00 5.52
CA LEU A 14 -3.61 -7.81 5.98
C LEU A 14 -2.61 -8.53 5.08
N ASN A 15 -2.88 -9.79 4.75
CA ASN A 15 -2.01 -10.58 3.88
C ASN A 15 -1.91 -9.97 2.47
N GLN A 16 -3.06 -9.56 1.91
CA GLN A 16 -3.12 -8.92 0.60
C GLN A 16 -2.41 -7.56 0.60
N ALA A 17 -2.55 -6.76 1.67
CA ALA A 17 -1.83 -5.50 1.84
C ALA A 17 -0.31 -5.72 1.79
N ALA A 18 0.20 -6.71 2.53
CA ALA A 18 1.62 -7.05 2.53
C ALA A 18 2.12 -7.50 1.15
N HIS A 19 1.33 -8.33 0.46
CA HIS A 19 1.64 -8.77 -0.90
C HIS A 19 1.76 -7.57 -1.86
N TRP A 20 0.81 -6.63 -1.81
CA TRP A 20 0.85 -5.45 -2.65
C TRP A 20 1.99 -4.50 -2.30
N CYS A 21 2.35 -4.36 -1.01
CA CYS A 21 3.52 -3.58 -0.60
C CYS A 21 4.79 -4.11 -1.28
N LEU A 22 5.00 -5.43 -1.32
CA LEU A 22 6.15 -6.02 -2.00
C LEU A 22 6.08 -5.80 -3.52
N ARG A 23 4.90 -5.98 -4.11
CA ARG A 23 4.76 -5.95 -5.57
C ARG A 23 4.85 -4.54 -6.16
N LEU A 24 4.35 -3.53 -5.45
CA LEU A 24 4.41 -2.12 -5.88
C LEU A 24 5.80 -1.50 -5.72
N GLN A 25 6.60 -2.03 -4.78
CA GLN A 25 7.99 -1.62 -4.60
C GLN A 25 8.94 -2.30 -5.60
N ASP A 26 8.46 -3.31 -6.32
CA ASP A 26 9.21 -3.98 -7.37
C ASP A 26 9.14 -3.19 -8.69
N GLU A 27 10.30 -2.98 -9.32
CA GLU A 27 10.42 -2.23 -10.58
C GLU A 27 9.80 -2.94 -11.79
N THR A 28 9.51 -4.25 -11.68
CA THR A 28 8.88 -5.05 -12.72
C THR A 28 7.36 -5.02 -12.66
N CYS A 29 6.76 -4.22 -11.77
CA CYS A 29 5.32 -4.11 -11.61
C CYS A 29 4.62 -3.76 -12.93
N THR A 30 3.82 -4.69 -13.42
CA THR A 30 3.12 -4.58 -14.71
C THR A 30 1.85 -3.71 -14.61
N PRO A 31 1.36 -3.16 -15.73
CA PRO A 31 0.09 -2.44 -15.72
C PRO A 31 -1.10 -3.29 -15.25
N ASP A 32 -1.10 -4.59 -15.55
CA ASP A 32 -2.15 -5.53 -15.12
C ASP A 32 -2.20 -5.65 -13.59
N GLU A 33 -1.04 -5.75 -12.94
CA GLU A 33 -0.94 -5.82 -11.48
C GLU A 33 -1.35 -4.50 -10.82
N ARG A 34 -1.02 -3.37 -11.44
CA ARG A 34 -1.53 -2.07 -10.99
C ARG A 34 -3.06 -2.04 -11.04
N GLN A 35 -3.67 -2.52 -12.12
CA GLN A 35 -5.13 -2.59 -12.24
C GLN A 35 -5.76 -3.56 -11.23
N ALA A 36 -5.12 -4.69 -10.94
CA ALA A 36 -5.57 -5.63 -9.92
C ALA A 36 -5.51 -5.01 -8.51
N PHE A 37 -4.42 -4.29 -8.20
CA PHE A 37 -4.30 -3.52 -6.97
C PHE A 37 -5.38 -2.42 -6.87
N GLN A 38 -5.64 -1.69 -7.95
CA GLN A 38 -6.70 -0.68 -7.98
C GLN A 38 -8.08 -1.29 -7.72
N GLN A 39 -8.38 -2.45 -8.30
CA GLN A 39 -9.64 -3.17 -8.03
C GLN A 39 -9.70 -3.63 -6.58
N TRP A 40 -8.60 -4.12 -6.02
CA TRP A 40 -8.52 -4.52 -4.62
C TRP A 40 -8.81 -3.35 -3.68
N ILE A 41 -8.17 -2.19 -3.86
CA ILE A 41 -8.40 -0.99 -3.05
C ILE A 41 -9.84 -0.47 -3.21
N GLN A 42 -10.39 -0.51 -4.42
CA GLN A 42 -11.76 -0.06 -4.69
C GLN A 42 -12.83 -1.02 -4.15
N SER A 43 -12.47 -2.28 -3.90
CA SER A 43 -13.42 -3.28 -3.38
C SER A 43 -13.89 -2.95 -1.97
N SER A 44 -13.05 -2.33 -1.14
CA SER A 44 -13.42 -1.93 0.22
C SER A 44 -12.52 -0.83 0.78
N PRO A 45 -13.07 0.19 1.46
CA PRO A 45 -12.26 1.23 2.09
C PRO A 45 -11.33 0.68 3.18
N ARG A 46 -11.63 -0.50 3.75
CA ARG A 46 -10.78 -1.21 4.70
C ARG A 46 -9.45 -1.67 4.09
N HIS A 47 -9.44 -2.12 2.83
CA HIS A 47 -8.22 -2.56 2.13
C HIS A 47 -7.22 -1.40 2.02
N ALA A 48 -7.75 -0.24 1.66
CA ALA A 48 -7.00 0.99 1.55
C ALA A 48 -6.38 1.39 2.90
N PHE A 49 -7.16 1.28 3.98
CA PHE A 49 -6.70 1.60 5.34
C PHE A 49 -5.61 0.65 5.83
N GLU A 50 -5.74 -0.65 5.57
CA GLU A 50 -4.75 -1.64 5.98
C GLU A 50 -3.43 -1.48 5.23
N TYR A 51 -3.51 -1.24 3.92
CA TYR A 51 -2.35 -0.94 3.09
C TYR A 51 -1.62 0.32 3.58
N ALA A 52 -2.36 1.39 3.92
CA ALA A 52 -1.77 2.62 4.45
C ALA A 52 -1.01 2.39 5.76
N LYS A 53 -1.55 1.58 6.68
CA LYS A 53 -0.86 1.23 7.94
C LYS A 53 0.45 0.47 7.70
N MET A 54 0.45 -0.51 6.78
CA MET A 54 1.68 -1.23 6.44
C MET A 54 2.72 -0.32 5.80
N LEU A 55 2.28 0.59 4.94
CA LEU A 55 3.16 1.57 4.32
C LEU A 55 3.79 2.52 5.35
N GLU A 56 3.00 3.02 6.31
CA GLU A 56 3.49 3.90 7.38
C GLU A 56 4.63 3.25 8.18
N VAL A 57 4.51 1.95 8.51
CA VAL A 57 5.57 1.19 9.20
C VAL A 57 6.84 1.08 8.34
N TRP A 58 6.68 0.84 7.03
CA TRP A 58 7.80 0.79 6.09
C TRP A 58 8.46 2.16 5.91
N GLU A 59 7.69 3.25 5.86
CA GLU A 59 8.20 4.62 5.74
C GLU A 59 8.96 5.07 6.99
N LEU A 60 8.45 4.75 8.19
CA LEU A 60 9.15 5.01 9.44
C LEU A 60 10.50 4.27 9.49
N SER A 61 10.59 3.11 8.83
CA SER A 61 11.84 2.35 8.71
C SER A 61 12.83 3.01 7.74
N ASP A 62 12.38 3.63 6.64
CA ASP A 62 13.23 4.38 5.69
C ASP A 62 13.69 5.74 6.22
N GLN A 63 12.94 6.31 7.17
CA GLN A 63 13.26 7.58 7.84
C GLN A 63 14.30 7.43 8.97
N LEU A 64 14.69 6.20 9.32
CA LEU A 64 15.85 6.01 10.19
C LEU A 64 17.06 6.63 9.49
N PRO A 65 17.77 7.56 10.14
CA PRO A 65 18.95 8.16 9.55
C PRO A 65 19.99 7.05 9.39
N ASP A 66 20.17 6.58 8.15
CA ASP A 66 21.41 5.93 7.77
C ASP A 66 22.47 7.03 7.91
N GLU A 67 23.34 6.93 8.93
CA GLU A 67 24.38 7.93 9.22
C GLU A 67 25.39 8.10 8.05
N HIS A 68 25.16 7.45 6.91
CA HIS A 68 26.06 7.34 5.78
C HIS A 68 25.60 7.98 4.46
N ASP A 69 24.42 8.61 4.37
CA ASP A 69 23.98 9.19 3.08
C ASP A 69 23.20 10.51 3.21
N ALA A 70 23.91 11.58 3.56
CA ALA A 70 23.40 12.96 3.49
C ALA A 70 23.32 13.52 2.05
N SER A 71 23.29 12.70 0.97
CA SER A 71 23.49 13.28 -0.38
C SER A 71 22.87 12.60 -1.59
N LYS A 72 22.26 11.42 -1.53
CA LYS A 72 21.57 10.88 -2.70
C LYS A 72 20.10 11.25 -2.67
N LYS A 73 19.72 12.06 -3.66
CA LYS A 73 18.35 12.39 -4.07
C LYS A 73 17.49 11.12 -4.09
N ARG A 74 16.89 10.78 -2.94
CA ARG A 74 15.94 9.68 -2.84
C ARG A 74 14.73 10.12 -3.62
N LYS A 75 14.45 9.38 -4.69
CA LYS A 75 13.22 9.51 -5.46
C LYS A 75 12.15 9.12 -4.47
N ALA A 76 11.58 10.12 -3.80
CA ALA A 76 10.38 9.91 -3.02
C ALA A 76 9.41 9.26 -3.99
N THR A 77 9.14 7.97 -3.81
CA THR A 77 7.92 7.37 -4.30
C THR A 77 6.84 8.23 -3.66
N SER A 78 6.39 9.26 -4.37
CA SER A 78 5.34 10.18 -3.94
C SER A 78 4.05 9.38 -3.84
N LEU A 79 3.91 8.63 -2.76
CA LEU A 79 2.60 8.33 -2.23
C LEU A 79 2.09 9.63 -1.61
N PRO A 80 0.85 10.01 -1.93
CA PRO A 80 0.30 11.26 -1.46
C PRO A 80 0.24 11.21 0.07
N CYS A 81 0.64 12.31 0.69
CA CYS A 81 0.92 12.49 2.12
C CYS A 81 -0.31 12.25 3.05
N SER A 82 -1.45 11.84 2.50
CA SER A 82 -2.69 11.54 3.20
C SER A 82 -3.47 10.42 2.51
N PHE A 83 -3.99 9.47 3.30
CA PHE A 83 -4.89 8.39 2.86
C PHE A 83 -6.03 8.92 1.96
N GLU A 84 -6.59 10.07 2.35
CA GLU A 84 -7.66 10.74 1.61
C GLU A 84 -7.21 11.20 0.22
N GLU A 85 -5.98 11.69 0.09
CA GLU A 85 -5.42 12.08 -1.19
C GLU A 85 -5.09 10.86 -2.06
N PHE A 86 -4.66 9.74 -1.47
CA PHE A 86 -4.46 8.49 -2.18
C PHE A 86 -5.77 7.97 -2.79
N GLN A 87 -6.84 7.92 -1.99
CA GLN A 87 -8.17 7.55 -2.48
C GLN A 87 -8.68 8.53 -3.53
N ARG A 88 -8.50 9.83 -3.32
CA ARG A 88 -8.93 10.87 -4.27
C ARG A 88 -8.17 10.80 -5.60
N ASN A 89 -6.88 10.46 -5.56
CA ASN A 89 -6.06 10.31 -6.75
C ASN A 89 -6.40 9.04 -7.52
N LEU A 90 -6.66 7.95 -6.80
CA LEU A 90 -7.14 6.70 -7.38
C LEU A 90 -8.49 6.89 -8.08
N ALA A 91 -9.42 7.61 -7.46
CA ALA A 91 -10.74 7.89 -8.02
C ALA A 91 -10.69 8.73 -9.32
N GLN A 92 -9.64 9.55 -9.51
CA GLN A 92 -9.47 10.41 -10.69
C GLN A 92 -8.74 9.73 -11.86
N ARG A 93 -8.19 8.53 -11.66
CA ARG A 93 -7.34 7.82 -12.63
C ARG A 93 -8.01 6.62 -13.31
N ASN A 94 -9.31 6.42 -13.09
CA ASN A 94 -10.15 5.51 -13.89
C ASN A 94 -10.76 6.27 -15.09
#